data_AF-A0A3D5W9N8-F1
#
_entry.id   AF-A0A3D5W9N8-F1
#
_cell.length_a   1.000
_cell.length_b   1.000
_cell.length_c   1.000
_cell.angle_alpha   90.00
_cell.angle_beta   90.00
_cell.angle_gamma   90.00
#
_symmetry.space_group_name_H-M   'P 1'
#
loop_
_entity.id
_entity.type
_entity.pdbx_description
1 polymer ?
#
loop_
_entity_poly.entity_id
_entity_poly.type
_entity_poly.pdbx_seq_one_letter_code
_entity_poly.pdbx_strand_id
1 'polypeptide(L)'
;MNKLASTIRCPVCDMKKINRSLLWNYQGINHYFCSRQCLERFKSRPHLFVGDPQHGLSPKQKNQVILKKRRMRLREIISDDLKADLKTSLQSLMGIDAVDFTDQELYVTYDLLQASLEDIEKTIEQAAARLSKGMAEQVKRGLIHYSEECELDNLAHLTKNSDCH
;
A
#
# COMPACT_ATOMS: atom_id res chain seq x y z
N MET A 1 7.89 -16.03 -39.33
CA MET A 1 7.77 -16.48 -37.93
C MET A 1 7.49 -15.26 -37.07
N ASN A 2 6.24 -15.07 -36.63
CA ASN A 2 5.81 -13.90 -35.85
C ASN A 2 6.43 -13.94 -34.46
N LYS A 3 7.53 -13.19 -34.27
CA LYS A 3 8.13 -12.96 -32.97
C LYS A 3 7.22 -11.98 -32.23
N LEU A 4 6.22 -12.52 -31.51
CA LEU A 4 5.48 -11.78 -30.49
C LEU A 4 6.52 -11.21 -29.52
N ALA A 5 6.90 -9.95 -29.72
CA ALA A 5 7.74 -9.24 -28.78
C ALA A 5 6.91 -9.11 -27.49
N SER A 6 7.11 -10.06 -26.56
CA SER A 6 6.49 -10.04 -25.24
C SER A 6 6.80 -8.69 -24.62
N THR A 7 5.81 -7.79 -24.62
CA THR A 7 6.00 -6.46 -24.05
C THR A 7 6.14 -6.66 -22.55
N ILE A 8 7.35 -6.48 -22.03
CA ILE A 8 7.63 -6.59 -20.60
C ILE A 8 6.73 -5.58 -19.88
N ARG A 9 5.95 -6.06 -18.90
CA ARG A 9 5.06 -5.24 -18.08
C ARG A 9 5.54 -5.23 -16.64
N CYS A 10 5.31 -4.11 -15.96
CA CYS A 10 5.65 -4.01 -14.57
C CYS A 10 4.68 -4.89 -13.76
N PRO A 11 5.17 -5.86 -12.95
CA PRO A 11 4.28 -6.75 -12.21
C PRO A 11 3.46 -6.01 -11.14
N VAL A 12 3.84 -4.78 -10.77
CA VAL A 12 3.14 -3.99 -9.74
C VAL A 12 2.01 -3.15 -10.31
N CYS A 13 2.19 -2.48 -11.45
CA CYS A 13 1.23 -1.51 -11.98
C CYS A 13 0.81 -1.76 -13.44
N ASP A 14 1.25 -2.86 -14.05
CA ASP A 14 0.99 -3.24 -15.46
C ASP A 14 1.48 -2.26 -16.53
N MET A 15 2.23 -1.21 -16.15
CA MET A 15 2.82 -0.27 -17.11
C MET A 15 3.84 -0.96 -18.02
N LYS A 16 3.77 -0.63 -19.32
CA LYS A 16 4.69 -1.10 -20.36
C LYS A 16 5.97 -0.26 -20.46
N LYS A 17 5.98 0.95 -19.90
CA LYS A 17 7.15 1.84 -19.85
C LYS A 17 8.10 1.35 -18.75
N ILE A 18 8.94 0.38 -19.10
CA ILE A 18 9.89 -0.26 -18.20
C ILE A 18 11.23 0.48 -18.17
N ASN A 19 11.81 0.62 -16.98
CA ASN A 19 13.21 0.98 -16.81
C ASN A 19 14.03 -0.30 -16.66
N ARG A 20 14.86 -0.64 -17.65
CA ARG A 20 15.64 -1.88 -17.66
C ARG A 20 16.74 -1.94 -16.59
N SER A 21 17.13 -0.80 -16.03
CA SER A 21 18.06 -0.74 -14.89
C SER A 21 17.39 -1.04 -13.56
N LEU A 22 16.06 -1.02 -13.51
CA LEU A 22 15.28 -1.42 -12.34
C LEU A 22 14.80 -2.86 -12.55
N LEU A 23 15.63 -3.81 -12.12
CA LEU A 23 15.31 -5.22 -12.11
C LEU A 23 15.53 -5.87 -10.74
N TRP A 24 14.85 -6.97 -10.52
CA TRP A 24 15.04 -7.83 -9.36
C TRP A 24 14.84 -9.28 -9.77
N ASN A 25 15.76 -10.16 -9.36
CA ASN A 25 15.58 -11.59 -9.53
C ASN A 25 14.79 -12.13 -8.34
N TYR A 26 13.63 -12.72 -8.62
CA TYR A 26 12.82 -13.41 -7.63
C TYR A 26 12.49 -14.80 -8.15
N GLN A 27 12.83 -15.82 -7.36
CA GLN A 27 12.61 -17.24 -7.71
C GLN A 27 13.21 -17.62 -9.09
N GLY A 28 14.39 -17.07 -9.43
CA GLY A 28 15.07 -17.34 -10.69
C GLY A 28 14.53 -16.57 -11.89
N ILE A 29 13.47 -15.75 -11.73
CA ILE A 29 12.88 -14.94 -12.79
C ILE A 29 13.27 -13.48 -12.61
N ASN A 30 13.77 -12.85 -13.68
CA ASN A 30 14.05 -11.41 -13.69
C ASN A 30 12.76 -10.63 -13.93
N HIS A 31 12.36 -9.84 -12.93
CA HIS A 31 11.27 -8.89 -13.03
C HIS A 31 11.81 -7.48 -13.27
N TYR A 32 11.13 -6.72 -14.12
CA TYR A 32 11.49 -5.34 -14.45
C TYR A 32 10.40 -4.37 -14.03
N PHE A 33 10.80 -3.14 -13.67
CA PHE A 33 9.91 -2.17 -13.04
C PHE A 33 9.89 -0.84 -13.80
N CYS A 34 8.76 -0.15 -13.76
CA CYS A 34 8.63 1.18 -14.38
C CYS A 34 9.26 2.28 -13.52
N SER A 35 9.32 2.09 -12.20
CA SER A 35 9.81 3.07 -11.23
C SER A 35 10.45 2.41 -10.00
N ARG A 36 11.24 3.17 -9.25
CA ARG A 36 11.84 2.69 -7.98
C ARG A 36 10.77 2.31 -6.96
N GLN A 37 9.66 3.05 -6.92
CA GLN A 37 8.53 2.74 -6.04
C GLN A 37 7.95 1.35 -6.33
N CYS A 38 7.77 0.99 -7.61
CA CYS A 38 7.30 -0.36 -7.97
C CYS A 38 8.32 -1.44 -7.61
N LEU A 39 9.61 -1.18 -7.77
CA LEU A 39 10.67 -2.11 -7.36
C LEU A 39 10.61 -2.39 -5.85
N GLU A 40 10.55 -1.35 -5.02
CA GLU A 40 10.55 -1.49 -3.56
C GLU A 40 9.24 -2.11 -3.04
N ARG A 41 8.08 -1.77 -3.64
CA ARG A 41 6.81 -2.45 -3.35
C ARG A 41 6.89 -3.93 -3.66
N PHE A 42 7.48 -4.30 -4.79
CA PHE A 42 7.65 -5.70 -5.15
C PHE A 42 8.59 -6.43 -4.19
N LYS A 43 9.74 -5.84 -3.84
CA LYS A 43 10.70 -6.47 -2.92
C LYS A 43 10.12 -6.72 -1.54
N SER A 44 9.30 -5.79 -1.02
CA SER A 44 8.71 -5.98 0.31
C SER A 44 7.74 -7.15 0.35
N ARG A 45 6.96 -7.37 -0.73
CA ARG A 45 5.87 -8.36 -0.76
C ARG A 45 5.68 -8.99 -2.14
N PRO A 46 6.65 -9.77 -2.65
CA PRO A 46 6.65 -10.25 -4.02
C PRO A 46 5.47 -11.19 -4.34
N HIS A 47 5.08 -12.01 -3.35
CA HIS A 47 3.96 -12.96 -3.43
C HIS A 47 2.60 -12.29 -3.70
N LEU A 48 2.45 -10.99 -3.44
CA LEU A 48 1.24 -10.25 -3.77
C LEU A 48 1.11 -10.00 -5.28
N PHE A 49 2.24 -9.88 -5.99
CA PHE A 49 2.29 -9.43 -7.38
C PHE A 49 2.54 -10.57 -8.37
N VAL A 50 3.31 -11.58 -7.95
CA VAL A 50 3.63 -12.75 -8.78
C VAL A 50 3.41 -14.02 -7.99
N GLY A 51 2.78 -14.99 -8.65
CA GLY A 51 2.59 -16.32 -8.12
C GLY A 51 3.89 -17.13 -8.12
N ASP A 52 3.84 -18.29 -7.49
CA ASP A 52 4.94 -19.26 -7.48
C ASP A 52 4.44 -20.67 -7.84
N PRO A 53 5.34 -21.59 -8.24
CA PRO A 53 4.94 -22.93 -8.65
C PRO A 53 4.23 -23.77 -7.56
N GLN A 54 4.43 -23.45 -6.28
CA GLN A 54 3.85 -24.19 -5.16
C GLN A 54 2.45 -23.69 -4.81
N HIS A 55 2.21 -22.37 -4.87
CA HIS A 55 0.95 -21.74 -4.45
C HIS A 55 0.07 -21.23 -5.59
N GLY A 56 0.56 -21.28 -6.84
CA GLY A 56 -0.16 -20.82 -8.03
C GLY A 56 -0.20 -19.30 -8.16
N LEU A 57 -1.24 -18.76 -8.79
CA LEU A 57 -1.36 -17.33 -9.08
C LEU A 57 -1.42 -16.47 -7.80
N SER A 58 -0.72 -15.34 -7.83
CA SER A 58 -0.78 -14.31 -6.77
C SER A 58 -2.15 -13.65 -6.67
N PRO A 59 -2.45 -12.97 -5.54
CA PRO A 59 -3.63 -12.13 -5.41
C PRO A 59 -3.83 -11.15 -6.57
N LYS A 60 -2.77 -10.46 -7.00
CA LYS A 60 -2.88 -9.54 -8.14
C LYS A 60 -3.28 -10.24 -9.43
N GLN A 61 -2.69 -11.39 -9.72
CA GLN A 61 -3.01 -12.17 -10.92
C GLN A 61 -4.43 -12.74 -10.88
N LYS A 62 -4.98 -12.94 -9.67
CA LYS A 62 -6.37 -13.35 -9.43
C LYS A 62 -7.34 -12.16 -9.36
N ASN A 63 -6.87 -10.92 -9.53
CA ASN A 63 -7.65 -9.69 -9.33
C ASN A 63 -8.33 -9.61 -7.94
N GLN A 64 -7.65 -10.11 -6.91
CA GLN A 64 -8.12 -10.05 -5.54
C GLN A 64 -7.78 -8.69 -4.92
N VAL A 65 -8.60 -8.24 -3.98
CA VAL A 65 -8.31 -7.08 -3.13
C VAL A 65 -7.75 -7.59 -1.81
N ILE A 66 -6.59 -7.10 -1.39
CA ILE A 66 -5.97 -7.53 -0.11
C ILE A 66 -6.01 -6.37 0.86
N LEU A 67 -7.11 -6.27 1.61
CA LEU A 67 -7.30 -5.21 2.60
C LEU A 67 -6.46 -5.47 3.86
N LYS A 68 -5.82 -4.41 4.34
CA LYS A 68 -5.14 -4.37 5.63
C LYS A 68 -5.65 -3.19 6.43
N LYS A 69 -5.95 -3.40 7.71
CA LYS A 69 -6.28 -2.32 8.63
C LYS A 69 -5.08 -1.98 9.50
N ARG A 70 -4.70 -0.71 9.49
CA ARG A 70 -3.58 -0.17 10.27
C ARG A 70 -4.11 0.78 11.32
N ARG A 71 -3.64 0.60 12.55
CA ARG A 71 -3.83 1.55 13.65
C ARG A 71 -2.57 2.41 13.79
N MET A 72 -2.74 3.72 13.88
CA MET A 72 -1.68 4.70 14.08
C MET A 72 -2.05 5.59 15.25
N ARG A 73 -1.15 5.70 16.23
CA ARG A 73 -1.37 6.57 17.39
C ARG A 73 -0.89 7.99 17.07
N LEU A 74 -1.80 8.94 17.26
CA LEU A 74 -1.50 10.36 17.18
C LEU A 74 -0.93 10.82 18.53
N ARG A 75 0.09 11.70 18.51
CA ARG A 75 0.73 12.20 19.73
C ARG A 75 -0.20 13.11 20.54
N GLU A 76 -0.98 13.93 19.83
CA GLU A 76 -1.86 14.92 20.41
C GLU A 76 -3.26 14.77 19.84
N ILE A 77 -4.24 15.33 20.56
CA ILE A 77 -5.59 15.46 20.04
C ILE A 77 -5.53 16.48 18.90
N ILE A 78 -5.78 16.01 17.68
CA ILE A 78 -5.85 16.87 16.50
C ILE A 78 -7.22 17.55 16.41
N SER A 79 -7.23 18.78 15.88
CA SER A 79 -8.47 19.53 15.64
C SER A 79 -9.37 18.82 14.63
N ASP A 80 -10.67 19.10 14.70
CA ASP A 80 -11.64 18.49 13.78
C ASP A 80 -11.39 18.92 12.33
N ASP A 81 -10.88 20.14 12.10
CA ASP A 81 -10.44 20.60 10.77
C ASP A 81 -9.31 19.72 10.21
N LEU A 82 -8.32 19.38 11.04
CA LEU A 82 -7.22 18.50 10.63
C LEU A 82 -7.69 17.06 10.41
N LYS A 83 -8.63 16.55 11.22
CA LYS A 83 -9.26 15.24 10.97
C LYS A 83 -9.98 15.23 9.62
N ALA A 84 -10.74 16.27 9.30
CA ALA A 84 -11.47 16.39 8.04
C ALA A 84 -10.53 16.46 6.83
N ASP A 85 -9.45 17.24 6.90
CA ASP A 85 -8.44 17.33 5.84
C ASP A 85 -7.68 16.01 5.66
N LEU A 86 -7.28 15.36 6.76
CA LEU A 86 -6.63 14.04 6.72
C LEU A 86 -7.54 12.99 6.11
N LYS A 87 -8.80 12.93 6.54
CA LYS A 87 -9.78 11.99 6.02
C LYS A 87 -9.94 12.15 4.51
N THR A 88 -10.18 13.39 4.06
CA THR A 88 -10.34 13.72 2.64
C THR A 88 -9.09 13.36 1.83
N SER A 89 -7.91 13.71 2.35
CA SER A 89 -6.64 13.47 1.67
C SER A 89 -6.33 11.98 1.56
N LEU A 90 -6.49 11.21 2.63
CA LEU A 90 -6.27 9.78 2.62
C LEU A 90 -7.28 9.07 1.72
N GLN A 91 -8.56 9.43 1.78
CA GLN A 91 -9.59 8.85 0.91
C GLN A 91 -9.38 9.15 -0.59
N SER A 92 -8.58 10.16 -0.92
CA SER A 92 -8.19 10.44 -2.32
C SER A 92 -7.13 9.48 -2.86
N LEU A 93 -6.42 8.75 -1.99
CA LEU A 93 -5.44 7.76 -2.40
C LEU A 93 -6.15 6.51 -2.97
N MET A 94 -5.72 6.09 -4.15
CA MET A 94 -6.14 4.84 -4.74
C MET A 94 -5.81 3.66 -3.82
N GLY A 95 -6.82 2.87 -3.47
CA GLY A 95 -6.68 1.71 -2.60
C GLY A 95 -7.00 1.95 -1.14
N ILE A 96 -7.37 3.17 -0.72
CA ILE A 96 -7.92 3.38 0.63
C ILE A 96 -9.40 3.00 0.64
N ASP A 97 -9.75 2.10 1.55
CA ASP A 97 -11.11 1.59 1.75
C ASP A 97 -11.84 2.34 2.87
N ALA A 98 -11.17 2.57 4.00
CA ALA A 98 -11.75 3.28 5.13
C ALA A 98 -10.71 4.11 5.89
N VAL A 99 -11.17 5.21 6.47
CA VAL A 99 -10.39 6.08 7.36
C VAL A 99 -11.26 6.51 8.53
N ASP A 100 -10.88 6.08 9.72
CA ASP A 100 -11.61 6.32 10.96
C ASP A 100 -10.70 6.96 12.01
N PHE A 101 -11.30 7.75 12.90
CA PHE A 101 -10.64 8.32 14.05
C PHE A 101 -11.36 7.88 15.33
N THR A 102 -10.61 7.43 16.31
CA THR A 102 -11.12 7.11 17.65
C THR A 102 -10.17 7.72 18.67
N ASP A 103 -10.62 8.72 19.41
CA ASP A 103 -9.78 9.49 20.33
C ASP A 103 -8.50 10.03 19.67
N GLN A 104 -7.34 9.46 20.02
CA GLN A 104 -6.02 9.78 19.47
C GLN A 104 -5.52 8.71 18.49
N GLU A 105 -6.41 7.91 17.93
CA GLU A 105 -6.06 6.81 17.03
C GLU A 105 -6.65 7.06 15.64
N LEU A 106 -5.79 6.95 14.64
CA LEU A 106 -6.15 6.92 13.23
C LEU A 106 -6.14 5.47 12.77
N TYR A 107 -7.25 5.03 12.19
CA TYR A 107 -7.38 3.74 11.55
C TYR A 107 -7.48 3.93 10.04
N VAL A 108 -6.65 3.22 9.29
CA VAL A 108 -6.68 3.22 7.82
C VAL A 108 -6.80 1.79 7.33
N THR A 109 -7.88 1.49 6.61
CA THR A 109 -8.04 0.24 5.88
C THR A 109 -7.66 0.47 4.41
N TYR A 110 -6.77 -0.35 3.87
CA TYR A 110 -6.23 -0.15 2.53
C TYR A 110 -5.85 -1.43 1.81
N ASP A 111 -6.01 -1.44 0.48
CA ASP A 111 -5.57 -2.49 -0.41
C ASP A 111 -4.05 -2.45 -0.60
N LEU A 112 -3.39 -3.50 -0.15
CA LEU A 112 -1.93 -3.69 -0.23
C LEU A 112 -1.41 -3.73 -1.67
N LEU A 113 -2.27 -4.06 -2.64
CA LEU A 113 -1.94 -4.02 -4.06
C LEU A 113 -1.96 -2.62 -4.64
N GLN A 114 -2.59 -1.64 -3.97
CA GLN A 114 -2.79 -0.29 -4.50
C GLN A 114 -2.05 0.78 -3.70
N ALA A 115 -2.10 0.73 -2.36
CA ALA A 115 -1.44 1.69 -1.48
C ALA A 115 -0.34 1.03 -0.62
N SER A 116 0.68 1.81 -0.28
CA SER A 116 1.71 1.43 0.69
C SER A 116 1.63 2.29 1.96
N LEU A 117 2.27 1.83 3.03
CA LEU A 117 2.39 2.62 4.25
C LEU A 117 3.10 3.96 3.99
N GLU A 118 4.14 3.96 3.16
CA GLU A 118 4.87 5.17 2.78
C GLU A 118 3.96 6.19 2.07
N ASP A 119 3.04 5.73 1.22
CA ASP A 119 2.07 6.62 0.57
C ASP A 119 1.13 7.27 1.60
N ILE A 120 0.62 6.46 2.54
CA ILE A 120 -0.26 6.92 3.63
C ILE A 120 0.46 7.95 4.50
N GLU A 121 1.70 7.66 4.91
CA GLU A 121 2.51 8.58 5.71
C GLU A 121 2.74 9.91 5.00
N LYS A 122 3.16 9.88 3.73
CA LYS A 122 3.39 11.10 2.95
C LYS A 122 2.13 11.94 2.82
N THR A 123 0.97 11.31 2.69
CA THR A 123 -0.30 12.03 2.65
C THR A 123 -0.63 12.67 4.00
N ILE A 124 -0.37 11.99 5.11
CA ILE A 124 -0.55 12.57 6.45
C ILE A 124 0.39 13.77 6.64
N GLU A 125 1.66 13.64 6.24
CA GLU A 125 2.65 14.71 6.28
C GLU A 125 2.20 15.93 5.48
N GLN A 126 1.74 15.72 4.25
CA GLN A 126 1.28 16.78 3.36
C GLN A 126 0.04 17.48 3.91
N ALA A 127 -0.93 16.72 4.42
CA ALA A 127 -2.14 17.27 5.02
C ALA A 127 -1.82 18.11 6.25
N ALA A 128 -0.99 17.57 7.13
CA ALA A 128 -0.59 18.28 8.32
C ALA A 128 0.20 19.56 7.99
N ALA A 129 1.13 19.50 7.04
CA ALA A 129 1.92 20.66 6.59
C ALA A 129 1.08 21.81 6.05
N ARG A 130 -0.04 21.53 5.37
CA ARG A 130 -0.95 22.56 4.85
C ARG A 130 -1.60 23.37 5.96
N LEU A 131 -1.92 22.71 7.08
CA LEU A 131 -2.58 23.35 8.23
C LEU A 131 -1.56 23.93 9.22
N SER A 132 -0.42 23.28 9.41
CA SER A 132 0.68 23.74 10.25
C SER A 132 1.70 24.53 9.41
N LYS A 133 1.40 25.79 9.08
CA LYS A 133 2.27 26.79 8.39
C LYS A 133 3.77 26.40 8.23
N GLY A 134 4.10 25.49 7.29
CA GLY A 134 5.46 25.21 6.85
C GLY A 134 6.34 24.24 7.67
N MET A 135 5.84 23.49 8.66
CA MET A 135 6.67 22.59 9.51
C MET A 135 6.49 21.08 9.22
N ALA A 136 6.28 20.68 7.96
CA ALA A 136 5.91 19.32 7.54
C ALA A 136 6.71 18.16 8.21
N GLU A 137 8.03 18.27 8.22
CA GLU A 137 8.94 17.20 8.71
C GLU A 137 8.88 17.06 10.25
N GLN A 138 8.87 18.19 10.96
CA GLN A 138 8.70 18.22 12.42
C GLN A 138 7.31 17.74 12.82
N VAL A 139 6.34 17.94 11.94
CA VAL A 139 4.95 17.56 12.13
C VAL A 139 4.75 16.06 11.90
N LYS A 140 5.48 15.37 11.01
CA LYS A 140 5.46 13.88 10.97
C LYS A 140 5.87 13.29 12.32
N ARG A 141 7.06 13.67 12.80
CA ARG A 141 7.61 13.25 14.09
C ARG A 141 6.77 13.76 15.25
N GLY A 142 6.07 14.87 15.05
CA GLY A 142 5.15 15.54 15.96
C GLY A 142 3.84 14.80 16.14
N LEU A 143 3.21 14.39 15.03
CA LEU A 143 1.84 13.90 14.97
C LEU A 143 1.72 12.41 15.15
N ILE A 144 2.62 11.61 14.57
CA ILE A 144 2.48 10.16 14.58
C ILE A 144 3.54 9.59 15.53
N HIS A 145 3.09 8.99 16.64
CA HIS A 145 3.93 8.04 17.34
C HIS A 145 3.78 6.69 16.67
N TYR A 146 4.88 6.24 16.04
CA TYR A 146 5.08 4.83 15.75
C TYR A 146 5.23 4.08 17.07
N SER A 147 4.12 3.72 17.71
CA SER A 147 4.12 2.59 18.63
C SER A 147 4.13 1.33 17.76
N GLU A 148 5.06 0.43 18.03
CA GLU A 148 5.21 -0.84 17.30
C GLU A 148 3.87 -1.53 17.04
N GLU A 149 3.78 -2.10 15.85
CA GLU A 149 2.58 -2.22 15.04
C GLU A 149 1.53 -3.18 15.64
N CYS A 150 0.33 -2.68 15.96
CA CYS A 150 -0.86 -3.54 15.98
C CYS A 150 -1.44 -3.55 14.56
N GLU A 151 -0.93 -4.44 13.73
CA GLU A 151 -1.59 -4.82 12.49
C GLU A 151 -2.88 -5.54 12.86
N LEU A 152 -4.03 -4.99 12.47
CA LEU A 152 -5.27 -5.74 12.59
C LEU A 152 -5.34 -6.62 11.33
N ASP A 153 -5.10 -7.92 11.51
CA ASP A 153 -5.31 -8.92 10.47
C ASP A 153 -6.81 -9.03 10.19
N ASN A 154 -7.30 -8.19 9.30
CA ASN A 154 -8.55 -8.43 8.62
C ASN A 154 -8.32 -9.44 7.49
N LEU A 155 -7.82 -10.64 7.83
CA LEU A 155 -7.75 -11.79 6.91
C LEU A 155 -9.10 -12.50 6.79
N ALA A 156 -10.19 -11.74 6.74
CA ALA A 156 -11.47 -12.28 6.32
C ALA A 156 -11.54 -12.20 4.79
N HIS A 157 -11.90 -13.30 4.14
CA HIS A 157 -12.11 -13.46 2.69
C HIS A 157 -10.94 -14.04 1.86
N LEU A 158 -10.28 -15.11 2.32
CA LEU A 158 -9.71 -16.11 1.38
C LEU A 158 -9.92 -17.58 1.79
N THR A 159 -10.89 -17.89 2.67
CA THR A 159 -11.37 -19.27 2.89
C THR A 159 -12.89 -19.31 3.04
N LYS A 160 -13.59 -19.16 1.92
CA LYS A 160 -14.93 -19.75 1.78
C LYS A 160 -15.06 -20.34 0.37
N ASN A 161 -14.16 -21.26 0.05
CA ASN A 161 -14.50 -22.32 -0.88
C ASN A 161 -15.04 -23.48 -0.02
N SER A 162 -16.35 -23.61 -0.12
CA SER A 162 -17.16 -24.78 0.11
C SER A 162 -16.41 -26.09 -0.12
N ASP A 163 -16.33 -26.93 0.92
CA ASP A 163 -16.83 -28.30 0.87
C ASP A 163 -16.82 -28.88 2.30
N CYS A 164 -18.01 -28.98 2.89
CA CYS A 164 -18.28 -30.00 3.89
C CYS A 164 -18.68 -31.25 3.10
N HIS A 165 -17.89 -32.31 3.22
CA HIS A 165 -18.31 -33.66 2.90
C HIS A 165 -17.89 -34.60 4.05
#